data_AF-A0A5K0XUA4-F1
#
_entry.id   AF-A0A5K0XUA4-F1
#
_cell.length_a   1.000
_cell.length_b   1.000
_cell.length_c   1.000
_cell.angle_alpha   90.00
_cell.angle_beta   90.00
_cell.angle_gamma   90.00
#
_symmetry.space_group_name_H-M   'P 1'
#
loop_
_entity.id
_entity.type
_entity.pdbx_description
1 polymer ?
#
loop_
_entity_poly.entity_id
_entity_poly.type
_entity_poly.pdbx_seq_one_letter_code
_entity_poly.pdbx_strand_id
1 'polypeptide(L)'
;NAGGDIPSQDKVDDLKTWLSSVLTNMETCLDGFDELTSASKEKEMMQLALRNSTLLTSNSLAIANKIITILQHFNIPLHRRLLGFPSKPSSDGATGFPAWVSSKDRKLLQDNSSTISFDIVVAQDGTGNERSIAEAINKVPLQSTKRFVIRVKAGKYIENVVIDKKRQNVMLIGDGMGATIISGSLSFGGGSTTFRSATFGKL
;
A
#
# COMPACT_ATOMS: atom_id res chain seq x y z
N ASN A 1 11.80 14.18 -35.18
CA ASN A 1 11.50 12.75 -34.99
C ASN A 1 10.73 12.56 -33.70
N ALA A 2 9.40 12.61 -33.77
CA ALA A 2 8.50 12.48 -32.63
C ALA A 2 8.33 11.00 -32.25
N GLY A 3 9.32 10.44 -31.57
CA GLY A 3 9.23 9.11 -30.95
C GLY A 3 8.60 9.24 -29.56
N GLY A 4 7.28 9.33 -29.50
CA GLY A 4 6.58 9.09 -28.24
C GLY A 4 6.63 7.60 -27.92
N ASP A 5 7.18 7.23 -26.77
CA ASP A 5 7.22 5.84 -26.29
C ASP A 5 5.81 5.23 -26.36
N ILE A 6 5.65 4.19 -27.19
CA ILE A 6 4.42 3.40 -27.25
C ILE A 6 4.21 2.76 -25.86
N PRO A 7 3.02 2.85 -25.25
CA PRO A 7 2.77 2.25 -23.93
C PRO A 7 3.00 0.74 -23.98
N SER A 8 3.88 0.22 -23.11
CA SER A 8 4.02 -1.22 -22.90
C SER A 8 2.80 -1.78 -22.17
N GLN A 9 2.58 -3.10 -22.29
CA GLN A 9 1.49 -3.80 -21.59
C GLN A 9 1.54 -3.53 -20.08
N ASP A 10 2.72 -3.62 -19.47
CA ASP A 10 2.92 -3.37 -18.04
C ASP A 10 2.50 -1.94 -17.65
N LYS A 11 2.85 -0.93 -18.45
CA LYS A 11 2.43 0.46 -18.22
C LYS A 11 0.92 0.65 -18.33
N VAL A 12 0.27 -0.08 -19.23
CA VAL A 12 -1.20 -0.05 -19.37
C VAL A 12 -1.88 -0.72 -18.17
N ASP A 13 -1.33 -1.81 -17.66
CA ASP A 13 -1.87 -2.51 -16.50
C ASP A 13 -1.64 -1.72 -15.20
N ASP A 14 -0.51 -1.03 -15.06
CA ASP A 14 -0.29 -0.03 -14.00
C ASP A 14 -1.32 1.11 -14.10
N LEU A 15 -1.57 1.63 -15.31
CA LEU A 15 -2.55 2.70 -15.52
C LEU A 15 -3.97 2.26 -15.12
N LYS A 16 -4.38 1.03 -15.48
CA LYS A 16 -5.66 0.46 -15.02
C LYS A 16 -5.71 0.40 -13.50
N THR A 17 -4.65 -0.10 -12.88
CA THR A 17 -4.55 -0.24 -11.42
C THR A 17 -4.71 1.11 -10.72
N TRP A 18 -4.01 2.14 -11.19
CA TRP A 18 -4.11 3.49 -10.63
C TRP A 18 -5.50 4.10 -10.82
N LEU A 19 -6.08 3.99 -12.02
CA LEU A 19 -7.41 4.54 -12.30
C LEU A 19 -8.50 3.84 -11.48
N SER A 20 -8.43 2.51 -11.36
CA SER A 20 -9.32 1.74 -10.48
C SER A 20 -9.16 2.15 -9.02
N SER A 21 -7.91 2.30 -8.53
CA SER A 21 -7.65 2.73 -7.16
C SER A 21 -8.17 4.14 -6.88
N VAL A 22 -8.05 5.08 -7.82
CA VAL A 22 -8.59 6.45 -7.69
C VAL A 22 -10.11 6.42 -7.63
N LEU A 23 -10.76 5.61 -8.47
CA LEU A 23 -12.21 5.44 -8.46
C LEU A 23 -12.68 4.89 -7.11
N THR A 24 -12.08 3.79 -6.65
CA THR A 24 -12.38 3.21 -5.33
C THR A 24 -12.16 4.21 -4.20
N ASN A 25 -11.10 5.02 -4.24
CA ASN A 25 -10.87 6.04 -3.22
C ASN A 25 -11.92 7.16 -3.23
N MET A 26 -12.42 7.57 -4.40
CA MET A 26 -13.52 8.54 -4.49
C MET A 26 -14.83 7.95 -3.95
N GLU A 27 -15.12 6.68 -4.25
CA GLU A 27 -16.31 5.97 -3.73
C GLU A 27 -16.25 5.80 -2.21
N THR A 28 -15.16 5.25 -1.67
CA THR A 28 -15.01 5.05 -0.23
C THR A 28 -14.95 6.37 0.55
N CYS A 29 -14.47 7.45 -0.07
CA CYS A 29 -14.56 8.80 0.49
C CYS A 29 -16.01 9.27 0.61
N LEU A 30 -16.85 9.02 -0.40
CA LEU A 30 -18.27 9.34 -0.37
C LEU A 30 -19.05 8.48 0.63
N ASP A 31 -18.71 7.20 0.74
CA ASP A 31 -19.28 6.31 1.76
C ASP A 31 -18.96 6.80 3.19
N GLY A 32 -17.81 7.43 3.38
CA GLY A 32 -17.44 8.09 4.63
C GLY A 32 -18.35 9.25 5.05
N PHE A 33 -19.22 9.77 4.18
CA PHE A 33 -20.25 10.74 4.57
C PHE A 33 -21.54 10.06 5.03
N ASP A 34 -21.83 8.83 4.59
CA ASP A 34 -22.96 8.05 5.13
C ASP A 34 -22.73 7.67 6.60
N GLU A 35 -21.46 7.66 7.00
CA GLU A 35 -21.02 7.51 8.38
C GLU A 35 -21.39 8.71 9.28
N LEU A 36 -21.81 9.85 8.72
CA LEU A 36 -22.14 11.05 9.48
C LEU A 36 -23.65 11.31 9.45
N THR A 37 -24.33 11.18 10.60
CA THR A 37 -25.80 11.28 10.75
C THR A 37 -26.44 12.59 10.28
N SER A 38 -25.64 13.61 9.96
CA SER A 38 -26.10 14.94 9.53
C SER A 38 -25.51 15.38 8.20
N ALA A 39 -24.79 14.50 7.49
CA ALA A 39 -23.98 14.90 6.33
C ALA A 39 -24.64 14.61 4.96
N SER A 40 -25.95 14.36 4.89
CA SER A 40 -26.61 14.03 3.61
C SER A 40 -26.46 15.16 2.58
N LYS A 41 -26.58 16.41 3.02
CA LYS A 41 -26.41 17.59 2.16
C LYS A 41 -24.95 17.81 1.76
N GLU A 42 -24.02 17.58 2.68
CA GLU A 42 -22.57 17.64 2.46
C GLU A 42 -22.11 16.53 1.51
N LYS A 43 -22.68 15.33 1.62
CA LYS A 43 -22.47 14.21 0.69
C LYS A 43 -22.94 14.58 -0.70
N GLU A 44 -24.14 15.14 -0.85
CA GLU A 44 -24.65 15.58 -2.16
C GLU A 44 -23.76 16.68 -2.77
N MET A 45 -23.33 17.66 -1.98
CA MET A 45 -22.39 18.70 -2.44
C MET A 45 -21.05 18.08 -2.87
N MET A 46 -20.51 17.13 -2.10
CA MET A 46 -19.27 16.43 -2.42
C MET A 46 -19.42 15.55 -3.66
N GLN A 47 -20.55 14.85 -3.82
CA GLN A 47 -20.86 14.05 -5.00
C GLN A 47 -20.91 14.92 -6.26
N LEU A 48 -21.55 16.09 -6.18
CA LEU A 48 -21.59 17.05 -7.27
C LEU A 48 -20.18 17.56 -7.62
N ALA A 49 -19.35 17.84 -6.62
CA ALA A 49 -17.96 18.26 -6.81
C ALA A 49 -17.09 17.16 -7.46
N LEU A 50 -17.28 15.90 -7.07
CA LEU A 50 -16.51 14.76 -7.58
C LEU A 50 -17.02 14.23 -8.92
N ARG A 51 -18.27 14.53 -9.32
CA ARG A 51 -18.94 13.96 -10.50
C ARG A 51 -18.09 14.02 -11.76
N ASN A 52 -17.52 15.19 -12.07
CA ASN A 52 -16.69 15.35 -13.28
C ASN A 52 -15.41 14.51 -13.18
N SER A 53 -14.75 14.49 -12.03
CA SER A 53 -13.55 13.66 -11.82
C SER A 53 -13.87 12.18 -11.95
N THR A 54 -14.95 11.68 -11.33
CA THR A 54 -15.39 10.28 -11.44
C THR A 54 -15.69 9.89 -12.88
N LEU A 55 -16.39 10.74 -13.64
CA LEU A 55 -16.68 10.51 -15.05
C LEU A 55 -15.41 10.51 -15.90
N LEU A 56 -14.49 11.45 -15.67
CA LEU A 56 -13.21 11.51 -16.37
C LEU A 56 -12.37 10.26 -16.08
N THR A 57 -12.21 9.88 -14.81
CA THR A 57 -11.48 8.68 -14.40
C THR A 57 -12.11 7.40 -14.98
N SER A 58 -13.43 7.29 -14.96
CA SER A 58 -14.15 6.14 -15.53
C SER A 58 -13.96 6.06 -17.06
N ASN A 59 -14.09 7.18 -17.77
CA ASN A 59 -13.82 7.24 -19.21
C ASN A 59 -12.35 6.91 -19.53
N SER A 60 -11.40 7.45 -18.77
CA SER A 60 -9.98 7.13 -18.89
C SER A 60 -9.71 5.64 -18.66
N LEU A 61 -10.39 5.01 -17.68
CA LEU A 61 -10.26 3.58 -17.41
C LEU A 61 -10.83 2.74 -18.55
N ALA A 62 -11.97 3.13 -19.12
CA ALA A 62 -12.56 2.48 -20.29
C ALA A 62 -11.63 2.56 -21.51
N ILE A 63 -10.97 3.70 -21.71
CA ILE A 63 -9.95 3.88 -22.75
C ILE A 63 -8.73 2.99 -22.46
N ALA A 64 -8.21 2.99 -21.24
CA ALA A 64 -7.07 2.16 -20.84
C ALA A 64 -7.33 0.66 -21.03
N ASN A 65 -8.58 0.22 -20.84
CA ASN A 65 -8.99 -1.17 -21.12
C ASN A 65 -8.98 -1.51 -22.62
N LYS A 66 -9.21 -0.53 -23.49
CA LYS A 66 -9.29 -0.72 -24.95
C LYS A 66 -8.01 -0.34 -25.69
N ILE A 67 -7.08 0.37 -25.05
CA ILE A 67 -5.90 0.96 -25.71
C ILE A 67 -5.05 -0.09 -26.42
N ILE A 68 -4.87 -1.26 -25.81
CA ILE A 68 -4.12 -2.38 -26.40
C ILE A 68 -4.79 -2.90 -27.67
N THR A 69 -6.12 -3.03 -27.67
CA THR A 69 -6.91 -3.46 -28.83
C THR A 69 -6.85 -2.44 -29.96
N ILE A 70 -6.90 -1.14 -29.63
CA ILE A 70 -6.79 -0.05 -30.60
C ILE A 70 -5.41 -0.06 -31.26
N LEU A 71 -4.33 -0.15 -30.47
CA LEU A 71 -2.96 -0.19 -30.99
C LEU A 71 -2.71 -1.40 -31.91
N GLN A 72 -3.34 -2.54 -31.65
CA GLN A 72 -3.31 -3.70 -32.54
C GLN A 72 -4.02 -3.44 -33.87
N HIS A 73 -5.17 -2.75 -33.84
CA HIS A 73 -5.92 -2.42 -35.05
C HIS A 73 -5.14 -1.47 -35.99
N PHE A 74 -4.34 -0.57 -35.43
CA PHE A 74 -3.46 0.32 -36.19
C PHE A 74 -2.13 -0.31 -36.62
N ASN A 75 -1.97 -1.63 -36.47
CA ASN A 75 -0.78 -2.37 -36.87
C ASN A 75 0.52 -1.86 -36.20
N ILE A 76 0.39 -1.21 -35.02
CA ILE A 76 1.53 -0.72 -34.25
C ILE A 76 2.17 -1.93 -33.56
N PRO A 77 3.49 -2.16 -33.76
CA PRO A 77 4.17 -3.33 -33.20
C PRO A 77 4.25 -3.22 -31.68
N LEU A 78 3.26 -3.80 -31.00
CA LEU A 78 3.32 -4.02 -29.56
C LEU A 78 4.21 -5.22 -29.29
N HIS A 79 5.22 -5.04 -28.44
CA HIS A 79 5.97 -6.16 -27.87
C HIS A 79 5.04 -6.88 -26.88
N ARG A 80 4.11 -7.65 -27.42
CA ARG A 80 3.17 -8.45 -26.63
C ARG A 80 3.96 -9.62 -26.05
N ARG A 81 4.37 -9.50 -24.79
CA ARG A 81 4.77 -10.66 -24.01
C ARG A 81 3.54 -11.56 -23.88
N LEU A 82 3.60 -12.76 -24.45
CA LEU A 82 2.51 -13.73 -24.44
C LEU A 82 2.05 -13.96 -22.98
N LEU A 83 0.75 -13.82 -22.73
CA LEU A 83 0.13 -14.12 -21.43
C LEU A 83 0.13 -15.64 -21.19
N GLY A 84 1.29 -16.18 -20.82
CA GLY A 84 1.30 -17.32 -19.90
C GLY A 84 0.82 -16.81 -18.54
N PHE A 85 0.08 -17.63 -17.79
CA PHE A 85 -0.13 -17.44 -16.36
C PHE A 85 1.17 -16.86 -15.75
N PRO A 86 1.13 -15.73 -15.03
CA PRO A 86 2.34 -15.22 -14.38
C PRO A 86 2.65 -16.17 -13.23
N SER A 87 3.28 -17.30 -13.53
CA SER A 87 4.05 -18.06 -12.57
C SER A 87 5.26 -17.27 -12.08
N LYS A 88 5.54 -16.08 -12.66
CA LYS A 88 6.57 -15.15 -12.21
C LYS A 88 6.13 -13.69 -12.41
N PRO A 89 5.83 -12.91 -11.34
CA PRO A 89 5.89 -11.46 -11.45
C PRO A 89 7.35 -11.13 -11.76
N SER A 90 7.62 -10.58 -12.95
CA SER A 90 8.91 -10.00 -13.38
C SER A 90 10.11 -10.32 -12.48
N SER A 91 10.47 -11.60 -12.47
CA SER A 91 11.55 -12.10 -11.66
C SER A 91 12.84 -11.93 -12.46
N ASP A 92 13.82 -11.24 -11.89
CA ASP A 92 15.17 -11.82 -11.91
C ASP A 92 14.99 -13.28 -11.47
N GLY A 93 15.19 -14.22 -12.40
CA GLY A 93 14.56 -15.54 -12.51
C GLY A 93 14.64 -16.52 -11.32
N ALA A 94 15.07 -16.11 -10.14
CA ALA A 94 15.42 -16.97 -9.01
C ALA A 94 14.70 -16.68 -7.68
N THR A 95 14.05 -15.52 -7.45
CA THR A 95 13.80 -15.07 -6.05
C THR A 95 12.35 -14.97 -5.57
N GLY A 96 11.33 -15.06 -6.43
CA GLY A 96 9.92 -15.08 -6.00
C GLY A 96 9.36 -13.77 -5.42
N PHE A 97 10.11 -12.67 -5.45
CA PHE A 97 9.66 -11.36 -4.96
C PHE A 97 9.11 -10.47 -6.09
N PRO A 98 8.13 -9.58 -5.81
CA PRO A 98 7.67 -8.57 -6.75
C PRO A 98 8.77 -7.57 -7.17
N ALA A 99 8.64 -6.98 -8.37
CA ALA A 99 9.61 -6.03 -8.90
C ALA A 99 9.78 -4.73 -8.08
N TRP A 100 8.76 -4.33 -7.31
CA TRP A 100 8.83 -3.16 -6.43
C TRP A 100 9.70 -3.40 -5.18
N VAL A 101 10.01 -4.65 -4.85
CA VAL A 101 10.93 -4.99 -3.77
C VAL A 101 12.36 -4.88 -4.33
N SER A 102 13.15 -3.94 -3.84
CA SER A 102 14.51 -3.71 -4.35
C SER A 102 15.41 -4.95 -4.13
N SER A 103 16.45 -5.15 -4.95
CA SER A 103 17.36 -6.30 -4.80
C SER A 103 18.02 -6.36 -3.41
N LYS A 104 18.27 -5.19 -2.79
CA LYS A 104 18.78 -5.09 -1.42
C LYS A 104 17.76 -5.62 -0.40
N ASP A 105 16.49 -5.30 -0.60
CA ASP A 105 15.39 -5.74 0.28
C ASP A 105 15.10 -7.22 0.12
N ARG A 106 15.15 -7.72 -1.11
CA ARG A 106 15.04 -9.17 -1.37
C ARG A 106 16.11 -9.95 -0.63
N LYS A 107 17.36 -9.49 -0.71
CA LYS A 107 18.48 -10.12 0.02
C LYS A 107 18.23 -10.11 1.53
N LEU A 108 17.77 -8.99 2.08
CA LEU A 108 17.45 -8.85 3.50
C LEU A 108 16.30 -9.76 3.94
N LEU A 109 15.27 -9.93 3.11
CA LEU A 109 14.12 -10.80 3.40
C LEU A 109 14.45 -12.29 3.27
N GLN A 110 15.48 -12.64 2.49
CA GLN A 110 15.98 -14.00 2.34
C GLN A 110 17.02 -14.38 3.40
N ASP A 111 17.69 -13.40 4.00
CA ASP A 111 18.64 -13.62 5.08
C ASP A 111 17.91 -14.07 6.35
N ASN A 112 18.51 -15.03 7.06
CA ASN A 112 18.00 -15.48 8.35
C ASN A 112 18.07 -14.31 9.36
N SER A 113 17.00 -14.12 10.14
CA SER A 113 16.82 -13.04 11.15
C SER A 113 18.04 -12.82 12.08
N SER A 114 18.91 -13.81 12.24
CA SER A 114 20.16 -13.74 12.98
C SER A 114 21.22 -12.75 12.45
N THR A 115 21.15 -12.32 11.18
CA THR A 115 22.13 -11.38 10.59
C THR A 115 21.61 -9.95 10.44
N ILE A 116 20.34 -9.70 10.81
CA ILE A 116 19.73 -8.38 10.68
C ILE A 116 20.04 -7.56 11.93
N SER A 117 20.68 -6.40 11.76
CA SER A 117 20.84 -5.43 12.85
C SER A 117 19.51 -4.74 13.12
N PHE A 118 19.00 -4.86 14.35
CA PHE A 118 17.79 -4.18 14.79
C PHE A 118 18.17 -2.89 15.54
N ASP A 119 17.53 -1.78 15.20
CA ASP A 119 17.73 -0.50 15.89
C ASP A 119 16.99 -0.48 17.22
N ILE A 120 15.83 -1.13 17.28
CA ILE A 120 15.02 -1.22 18.50
C ILE A 120 14.27 -2.55 18.56
N VAL A 121 14.13 -3.09 19.77
CA VAL A 121 13.37 -4.31 20.06
C VAL A 121 12.17 -3.98 20.91
N VAL A 122 10.99 -4.42 20.49
CA VAL A 122 9.72 -4.29 21.21
C VAL A 122 9.36 -5.65 21.80
N ALA A 123 9.09 -5.67 23.10
CA ALA A 123 8.70 -6.88 23.80
C ALA A 123 7.80 -6.59 25.00
N GLN A 124 6.62 -7.21 25.04
CA GLN A 124 5.68 -7.06 26.16
C GLN A 124 6.21 -7.66 27.47
N ASP A 125 7.07 -8.66 27.38
CA ASP A 125 7.74 -9.33 28.52
C ASP A 125 8.80 -8.43 29.20
N GLY A 126 9.07 -7.24 28.64
CA GLY A 126 10.07 -6.31 29.16
C GLY A 126 11.53 -6.68 28.84
N THR A 127 11.76 -7.69 28.01
CA THR A 127 13.11 -8.09 27.56
C THR A 127 13.64 -7.25 26.40
N GLY A 128 12.79 -6.39 25.83
CA GLY A 128 13.12 -5.44 24.77
C GLY A 128 13.37 -4.03 25.30
N ASN A 129 13.62 -3.10 24.37
CA ASN A 129 13.76 -1.67 24.67
C ASN A 129 12.42 -1.03 25.03
N GLU A 130 11.36 -1.37 24.28
CA GLU A 130 10.01 -0.83 24.50
C GLU A 130 8.98 -1.95 24.72
N ARG A 131 7.84 -1.58 25.30
CA ARG A 131 6.72 -2.51 25.52
C ARG A 131 5.62 -2.37 24.46
N SER A 132 5.52 -1.21 23.81
CA SER A 132 4.55 -0.91 22.76
C SER A 132 5.23 -0.59 21.43
N ILE A 133 4.54 -0.94 20.34
CA ILE A 133 4.99 -0.63 18.98
C ILE A 133 4.88 0.87 18.70
N ALA A 134 3.83 1.54 19.19
CA ALA A 134 3.68 2.99 19.07
C ALA A 134 4.84 3.77 19.71
N GLU A 135 5.34 3.33 20.86
CA GLU A 135 6.53 3.91 21.52
C GLU A 135 7.78 3.76 20.66
N ALA A 136 7.98 2.58 20.08
CA ALA A 136 9.11 2.34 19.18
C ALA A 136 9.03 3.20 17.91
N ILE A 137 7.83 3.37 17.35
CA ILE A 137 7.60 4.27 16.22
C ILE A 137 7.91 5.72 16.60
N ASN A 138 7.67 6.14 17.84
CA ASN A 138 8.02 7.48 18.35
C ASN A 138 9.52 7.76 18.43
N LYS A 139 10.35 6.71 18.50
CA LYS A 139 11.81 6.84 18.50
C LYS A 139 12.43 6.86 17.10
N VAL A 140 11.63 6.63 16.05
CA VAL A 140 12.10 6.70 14.66
C VAL A 140 12.50 8.13 14.33
N PRO A 141 13.73 8.37 13.82
CA PRO A 141 14.15 9.70 13.41
C PRO A 141 13.29 10.26 12.28
N LEU A 142 12.94 11.54 12.39
CA LEU A 142 12.17 12.24 11.36
C LEU A 142 13.02 12.40 10.08
N GLN A 143 12.40 12.19 8.92
CA GLN A 143 12.97 12.37 7.58
C GLN A 143 14.29 11.61 7.34
N SER A 144 14.48 10.48 8.03
CA SER A 144 15.66 9.63 7.82
C SER A 144 15.70 9.02 6.42
N THR A 145 16.86 9.11 5.77
CA THR A 145 17.19 8.34 4.56
C THR A 145 17.64 6.92 4.87
N LYS A 146 18.07 6.67 6.11
CA LYS A 146 18.47 5.35 6.60
C LYS A 146 17.23 4.57 7.05
N ARG A 147 17.23 3.28 6.73
CA ARG A 147 16.22 2.35 7.22
C ARG A 147 16.31 2.22 8.74
N PHE A 148 15.17 2.29 9.40
CA PHE A 148 15.05 2.03 10.83
C PHE A 148 14.31 0.70 11.03
N VAL A 149 14.98 -0.28 11.63
CA VAL A 149 14.51 -1.66 11.76
C VAL A 149 14.02 -1.90 13.18
N ILE A 150 12.73 -2.16 13.31
CA ILE A 150 12.02 -2.46 14.56
C ILE A 150 11.76 -3.95 14.61
N ARG A 151 12.34 -4.66 15.58
CA ARG A 151 11.98 -6.04 15.87
C ARG A 151 10.84 -6.08 16.88
N VAL A 152 9.80 -6.83 16.58
CA VAL A 152 8.67 -7.05 17.49
C VAL A 152 8.68 -8.51 17.89
N LYS A 153 8.92 -8.77 19.18
CA LYS A 153 8.93 -10.13 19.70
C LYS A 153 7.53 -10.74 19.69
N ALA A 154 7.48 -12.07 19.69
CA ALA A 154 6.23 -12.82 19.84
C ALA A 154 5.37 -12.29 20.99
N GLY A 155 4.09 -12.06 20.70
CA GLY A 155 3.16 -11.40 21.60
C GLY A 155 1.92 -10.89 20.88
N LYS A 156 0.88 -10.57 21.66
CA LYS A 156 -0.36 -9.97 21.17
C LYS A 156 -0.42 -8.51 21.59
N TYR A 157 -0.15 -7.62 20.64
CA TYR A 157 -0.12 -6.18 20.82
C TYR A 157 -1.50 -5.62 20.51
N ILE A 158 -2.22 -5.17 21.54
CA ILE A 158 -3.55 -4.57 21.39
C ILE A 158 -3.37 -3.04 21.33
N GLU A 159 -3.11 -2.54 20.13
CA GLU A 159 -2.84 -1.12 19.87
C GLU A 159 -3.15 -0.75 18.41
N ASN A 160 -3.49 0.51 18.17
CA ASN A 160 -3.64 1.08 16.84
C ASN A 160 -2.37 1.87 16.49
N VAL A 161 -1.57 1.36 15.55
CA VAL A 161 -0.27 1.94 15.20
C VAL A 161 -0.44 2.85 14.00
N VAL A 162 -0.05 4.11 14.19
CA VAL A 162 -0.03 5.14 13.14
C VAL A 162 1.41 5.58 12.88
N ILE A 163 1.82 5.54 11.62
CA ILE A 163 3.12 6.05 11.18
C ILE A 163 2.92 7.39 10.47
N ASP A 164 3.45 8.45 11.08
CA ASP A 164 3.43 9.79 10.48
C ASP A 164 4.17 9.84 9.15
N LYS A 165 3.66 10.62 8.19
CA LYS A 165 4.36 10.94 6.93
C LYS A 165 5.80 11.48 7.11
N LYS A 166 6.17 12.03 8.26
CA LYS A 166 7.56 12.48 8.51
C LYS A 166 8.51 11.33 8.84
N ARG A 167 8.00 10.19 9.30
CA ARG A 167 8.78 9.00 9.64
C ARG A 167 8.77 8.07 8.43
N GLN A 168 9.89 8.05 7.70
CA GLN A 168 10.05 7.26 6.48
C GLN A 168 11.06 6.14 6.69
N ASN A 169 11.06 5.16 5.78
CA ASN A 169 12.01 4.05 5.78
C ASN A 169 11.96 3.16 7.03
N VAL A 170 10.77 2.97 7.61
CA VAL A 170 10.56 2.06 8.74
C VAL A 170 10.36 0.63 8.24
N MET A 171 11.05 -0.32 8.87
CA MET A 171 10.87 -1.75 8.66
C MET A 171 10.47 -2.40 9.98
N LEU A 172 9.36 -3.15 9.97
CA LEU A 172 8.88 -3.90 11.12
C LEU A 172 9.09 -5.39 10.87
N ILE A 173 9.74 -6.09 11.80
CA ILE A 173 10.04 -7.53 11.71
C ILE A 173 9.48 -8.23 12.94
N GLY A 174 8.48 -9.08 12.75
CA GLY A 174 7.96 -9.95 13.81
C GLY A 174 8.76 -11.25 13.91
N ASP A 175 8.69 -11.92 15.07
CA ASP A 175 9.26 -13.26 15.26
C ASP A 175 8.49 -14.36 14.48
N GLY A 176 7.35 -14.02 13.88
CA GLY A 176 6.59 -14.89 12.98
C GLY A 176 5.15 -14.43 12.80
N MET A 177 4.53 -14.76 11.65
CA MET A 177 3.17 -14.33 11.31
C MET A 177 2.11 -14.80 12.32
N GLY A 178 2.26 -16.01 12.90
CA GLY A 178 1.36 -16.53 13.94
C GLY A 178 1.81 -16.20 15.37
N ALA A 179 3.02 -15.67 15.55
CA ALA A 179 3.61 -15.42 16.86
C ALA A 179 3.50 -13.94 17.26
N THR A 180 3.60 -13.03 16.30
CA THR A 180 3.48 -11.58 16.50
C THR A 180 2.17 -11.10 15.91
N ILE A 181 1.22 -10.74 16.78
CA ILE A 181 -0.13 -10.34 16.36
C ILE A 181 -0.38 -8.92 16.83
N ILE A 182 -0.67 -8.01 15.89
CA ILE A 182 -1.12 -6.65 16.18
C ILE A 182 -2.64 -6.62 15.98
N SER A 183 -3.37 -6.18 16.98
CA SER A 183 -4.83 -6.21 16.99
C SER A 183 -5.38 -4.86 17.44
N GLY A 184 -6.34 -4.34 16.69
CA GLY A 184 -7.14 -3.17 17.04
C GLY A 184 -8.62 -3.49 16.87
N SER A 185 -9.47 -2.77 17.59
CA SER A 185 -10.92 -2.97 17.57
C SER A 185 -11.69 -1.69 17.21
N LEU A 186 -11.00 -0.71 16.61
CA LEU A 186 -11.64 0.49 16.11
C LEU A 186 -12.56 0.13 14.94
N SER A 187 -13.75 0.71 14.96
CA SER A 187 -14.76 0.50 13.92
C SER A 187 -15.68 1.70 13.85
N PHE A 188 -16.46 1.77 12.76
CA PHE A 188 -17.46 2.79 12.59
C PHE A 188 -18.56 2.75 13.66
N GLY A 189 -19.08 1.56 13.98
CA GLY A 189 -20.05 1.39 15.09
C GLY A 189 -19.51 1.85 16.46
N GLY A 190 -18.18 1.92 16.61
CA GLY A 190 -17.50 2.45 17.80
C GLY A 190 -17.13 3.93 17.72
N GLY A 191 -17.54 4.68 16.69
CA GLY A 191 -17.29 6.11 16.53
C GLY A 191 -16.00 6.51 15.81
N SER A 192 -15.28 5.56 15.19
CA SER A 192 -14.10 5.84 14.35
C SER A 192 -14.47 5.84 12.87
N THR A 193 -13.93 6.76 12.06
CA THR A 193 -14.14 6.69 10.60
C THR A 193 -13.46 5.47 9.99
N THR A 194 -13.94 4.99 8.83
CA THR A 194 -13.31 3.87 8.10
C THR A 194 -11.82 4.08 7.82
N PHE A 195 -11.39 5.31 7.52
CA PHE A 195 -9.97 5.61 7.31
C PHE A 195 -9.12 5.51 8.59
N ARG A 196 -9.71 5.85 9.74
CA ARG A 196 -9.02 5.84 11.04
C ARG A 196 -9.17 4.53 11.83
N SER A 197 -9.99 3.60 11.35
CA SER A 197 -10.21 2.32 12.00
C SER A 197 -9.08 1.29 11.77
N ALA A 198 -8.16 1.58 10.84
CA ALA A 198 -7.02 0.72 10.55
C ALA A 198 -6.21 0.40 11.83
N THR A 199 -5.90 -0.88 12.03
CA THR A 199 -5.04 -1.34 13.14
C THR A 199 -3.59 -0.90 12.95
N PHE A 200 -3.12 -0.88 11.71
CA PHE A 200 -1.79 -0.41 11.35
C PHE A 200 -1.89 0.41 10.08
N GLY A 201 -1.45 1.66 10.12
CA GLY A 201 -1.62 2.57 8.99
C GLY A 201 -0.59 3.69 8.95
N LYS A 202 -0.43 4.25 7.74
CA LYS A 202 0.34 5.47 7.53
C LYS A 202 -0.64 6.62 7.33
N LEU A 203 -0.45 7.70 8.08
CA LEU A 203 -1.25 8.93 7.99
C LEU A 203 -0.40 10.11 7.50
#